data_AF-A0A7S4EXF0-F1
#
_entry.id   AF-A0A7S4EXF0-F1
#
_cell.length_a   1.000
_cell.length_b   1.000
_cell.length_c   1.000
_cell.angle_alpha   90.00
_cell.angle_beta   90.00
_cell.angle_gamma   90.00
#
_symmetry.space_group_name_H-M   'P 1'
#
loop_
_entity.id
_entity.type
_entity.pdbx_description
1 polymer ?
#
loop_
_entity_poly.entity_id
_entity_poly.type
_entity_poly.pdbx_seq_one_letter_code
_entity_poly.pdbx_strand_id
1 'polypeptide(L)'
;MLADNTKPKVILDVRNGYEWDLGRFEGAERPSLDHFTETDEAAYKLPTDEHDKEETPVMMYCTGGIRCEIFSAKLKASGFKHVYKLQGGVQHYGNTFAAKQKAQAPAGATAKESVRDGAGAGDHGGTTAAPVSSDAKKEEQEQAAASAAAALKSSSKDAQGSVSPFWKGSLFVFDRRNKMDMGSDEVVGTCLHCGGATDAIFNCGNVDCNKMHLVCHNCLPQSQGYCSQECSVAPRRRPLPLADLLAEGQVTAEVVASLTQGPPPGMRDPNKLSTTKPHCIPRKDFNADIHGFQ
;
A
#
# COMPACT_ATOMS: atom_id res chain seq x y z
N MET A 1 -17.51 -8.67 -10.91
CA MET A 1 -16.19 -9.27 -11.25
C MET A 1 -15.58 -9.97 -10.05
N LEU A 2 -15.09 -9.29 -9.01
CA LEU A 2 -14.47 -9.98 -7.86
C LEU A 2 -15.38 -11.01 -7.15
N ALA A 3 -16.68 -10.73 -7.02
CA ALA A 3 -17.65 -11.64 -6.41
C ALA A 3 -18.03 -12.85 -7.27
N ASP A 4 -17.73 -12.82 -8.57
CA ASP A 4 -18.12 -13.87 -9.51
C ASP A 4 -17.09 -15.00 -9.49
N ASN A 5 -17.47 -16.16 -8.96
CA ASN A 5 -16.64 -17.35 -8.86
C ASN A 5 -17.03 -18.43 -9.88
N THR A 6 -17.85 -18.11 -10.87
CA THR A 6 -18.32 -19.09 -11.87
C THR A 6 -17.25 -19.44 -12.92
N LYS A 7 -16.25 -18.59 -13.08
CA LYS A 7 -15.11 -18.79 -13.98
C LYS A 7 -13.77 -18.60 -13.26
N PRO A 8 -12.70 -19.29 -13.69
CA PRO A 8 -11.34 -19.00 -13.25
C PRO A 8 -10.98 -17.53 -13.50
N LYS A 9 -10.22 -16.94 -12.57
CA LYS A 9 -9.77 -15.54 -12.66
C LYS A 9 -8.46 -15.37 -11.91
N VAL A 10 -7.71 -14.35 -12.30
CA VAL A 10 -6.42 -14.02 -11.65
C VAL A 10 -6.58 -12.71 -10.91
N ILE A 11 -6.27 -12.72 -9.62
CA ILE A 11 -6.16 -11.51 -8.79
C ILE A 11 -4.68 -11.24 -8.58
N LEU A 12 -4.16 -10.21 -9.24
CA LEU A 12 -2.73 -9.94 -9.32
C LEU A 12 -2.33 -8.77 -8.42
N ASP A 13 -1.56 -9.07 -7.37
CA ASP A 13 -0.93 -8.06 -6.53
C ASP A 13 0.41 -7.64 -7.14
N VAL A 14 0.50 -6.44 -7.72
CA VAL A 14 1.77 -5.92 -8.27
C VAL A 14 2.55 -5.09 -7.25
N ARG A 15 2.33 -5.35 -5.97
CA ARG A 15 3.06 -4.73 -4.85
C ARG A 15 4.28 -5.55 -4.43
N ASN A 16 5.00 -5.11 -3.41
CA ASN A 16 6.06 -5.89 -2.78
C ASN A 16 5.46 -6.93 -1.82
N GLY A 17 6.20 -7.98 -1.51
CA GLY A 17 5.75 -9.08 -0.64
C GLY A 17 5.34 -8.60 0.75
N TYR A 18 6.08 -7.68 1.36
CA TYR A 18 5.73 -7.13 2.67
C TYR A 18 4.42 -6.33 2.66
N GLU A 19 4.03 -5.74 1.52
CA GLU A 19 2.76 -5.04 1.38
C GLU A 19 1.59 -6.02 1.31
N TRP A 20 1.82 -7.18 0.68
CA TRP A 20 0.88 -8.31 0.65
C TRP A 20 0.75 -8.95 2.03
N ASP A 21 1.85 -9.12 2.75
CA ASP A 21 1.87 -9.73 4.09
C ASP A 21 0.98 -8.96 5.07
N LEU A 22 0.98 -7.63 4.97
CA LEU A 22 0.21 -6.75 5.83
C LEU A 22 -1.31 -6.76 5.51
N GLY A 23 -1.65 -6.86 4.24
CA GLY A 23 -3.04 -6.93 3.78
C GLY A 23 -3.14 -7.06 2.27
N ARG A 24 -4.23 -7.66 1.79
CA ARG A 24 -4.35 -8.20 0.43
C ARG A 24 -5.81 -8.44 0.05
N PHE A 25 -6.09 -8.55 -1.25
CA PHE A 25 -7.35 -9.12 -1.68
C PHE A 25 -7.34 -10.64 -1.52
N GLU A 26 -8.47 -11.21 -1.11
CA GLU A 26 -8.65 -12.66 -1.02
C GLU A 26 -8.40 -13.32 -2.39
N GLY A 27 -7.62 -14.40 -2.40
CA GLY A 27 -7.23 -15.11 -3.61
C GLY A 27 -6.03 -14.52 -4.37
N ALA A 28 -5.45 -13.39 -3.92
CA ALA A 28 -4.23 -12.85 -4.51
C ALA A 28 -2.98 -13.64 -4.05
N GLU A 29 -2.13 -14.04 -5.00
CA GLU A 29 -0.86 -14.68 -4.67
C GLU A 29 0.19 -13.68 -4.15
N ARG A 30 1.08 -14.15 -3.28
CA ARG A 30 2.13 -13.32 -2.67
C ARG A 30 3.31 -13.11 -3.64
N PRO A 31 3.67 -11.86 -3.96
CA PRO A 31 4.90 -11.58 -4.70
C PRO A 31 6.16 -11.93 -3.90
N SER A 32 7.20 -12.42 -4.56
CA SER A 32 8.46 -12.85 -3.96
C SER A 32 9.58 -11.80 -4.02
N LEU A 33 9.22 -10.52 -3.96
CA LEU A 33 10.16 -9.40 -4.01
C LEU A 33 10.00 -8.46 -2.80
N ASP A 34 11.13 -7.92 -2.35
CA ASP A 34 11.16 -6.92 -1.27
C ASP A 34 11.36 -5.49 -1.82
N HIS A 35 11.66 -5.34 -3.10
CA HIS A 35 11.81 -4.03 -3.78
C HIS A 35 11.14 -4.06 -5.15
N PHE A 36 10.46 -2.97 -5.49
CA PHE A 36 9.81 -2.86 -6.78
C PHE A 36 10.85 -2.90 -7.91
N THR A 37 10.57 -3.72 -8.91
CA THR A 37 11.33 -3.78 -10.14
C THR A 37 10.40 -4.19 -11.27
N GLU A 38 10.58 -3.61 -12.45
CA GLU A 38 9.80 -4.00 -13.62
C GLU A 38 10.44 -5.18 -14.36
N THR A 39 11.68 -5.55 -14.01
CA THR A 39 12.46 -6.54 -14.77
C THR A 39 12.32 -7.95 -14.23
N ASP A 40 11.97 -8.11 -12.95
CA ASP A 40 11.77 -9.43 -12.34
C ASP A 40 10.28 -9.80 -12.35
N GLU A 41 9.78 -10.16 -13.54
CA GLU A 41 8.38 -10.50 -13.74
C GLU A 41 7.96 -11.77 -12.98
N ALA A 42 8.87 -12.75 -12.86
CA ALA A 42 8.61 -14.01 -12.16
C ALA A 42 8.30 -13.80 -10.68
N ALA A 43 8.86 -12.75 -10.07
CA ALA A 43 8.59 -12.42 -8.69
C ALA A 43 7.14 -11.96 -8.43
N TYR A 44 6.41 -11.47 -9.44
CA TYR A 44 5.03 -10.97 -9.29
C TYR A 44 3.94 -12.02 -9.47
N LYS A 45 4.28 -13.29 -9.76
CA LYS A 45 3.29 -14.35 -10.05
C LYS A 45 2.36 -13.97 -11.21
N LEU A 46 2.94 -13.42 -12.27
CA LEU A 46 2.18 -13.07 -13.47
C LEU A 46 1.54 -14.33 -14.08
N PRO A 47 0.31 -14.24 -14.60
CA PRO A 47 -0.31 -15.34 -15.32
C PRO A 47 0.52 -15.68 -16.57
N THR A 48 0.67 -16.99 -16.80
CA THR A 48 1.51 -17.58 -17.84
C THR A 48 0.67 -18.11 -19.00
N ASP A 49 1.31 -18.75 -19.98
CA ASP A 49 0.65 -19.43 -21.11
C ASP A 49 -0.25 -20.60 -20.68
N GLU A 50 -0.18 -21.04 -19.42
CA GLU A 50 -1.10 -22.02 -18.83
C GLU A 50 -2.51 -21.46 -18.63
N HIS A 51 -2.66 -20.13 -18.63
CA HIS A 51 -3.95 -19.46 -18.52
C HIS A 51 -4.53 -19.19 -19.92
N ASP A 52 -5.85 -19.33 -20.04
CA ASP A 52 -6.55 -18.95 -21.26
C ASP A 52 -6.47 -17.42 -21.45
N LYS A 53 -5.65 -16.96 -22.39
CA LYS A 53 -5.42 -15.54 -22.64
C LYS A 53 -6.62 -14.82 -23.24
N GLU A 54 -7.53 -15.55 -23.88
CA GLU A 54 -8.72 -15.00 -24.51
C GLU A 54 -9.84 -14.83 -23.49
N GLU A 55 -9.99 -15.75 -22.53
CA GLU A 55 -11.12 -15.76 -21.59
C GLU A 55 -10.76 -15.36 -20.15
N THR A 56 -9.52 -15.60 -19.68
CA THR A 56 -9.17 -15.42 -18.27
C THR A 56 -9.08 -13.93 -17.91
N PRO A 57 -9.94 -13.44 -16.99
CA PRO A 57 -9.83 -12.07 -16.51
C PRO A 57 -8.68 -11.95 -15.51
N VAL A 58 -7.76 -11.04 -15.79
CA VAL A 58 -6.65 -10.65 -14.92
C VAL A 58 -6.99 -9.31 -14.27
N MET A 59 -7.29 -9.33 -12.97
CA MET A 59 -7.61 -8.13 -12.19
C MET A 59 -6.42 -7.79 -11.30
N MET A 60 -5.75 -6.68 -11.60
CA MET A 60 -4.56 -6.25 -10.86
C MET A 60 -4.82 -5.05 -9.96
N TYR A 61 -4.03 -4.94 -8.90
CA TYR A 61 -4.04 -3.79 -8.01
C TYR A 61 -2.65 -3.48 -7.48
N CYS A 62 -2.48 -2.22 -7.08
CA CYS A 62 -1.42 -1.79 -6.20
C CYS A 62 -1.93 -0.65 -5.32
N THR A 63 -1.08 -0.11 -4.46
CA THR A 63 -1.45 0.89 -3.45
C THR A 63 -2.16 2.11 -4.05
N GLY A 64 -1.65 2.66 -5.16
CA GLY A 64 -2.18 3.87 -5.80
C GLY A 64 -2.42 3.80 -7.32
N GLY A 65 -2.28 2.61 -7.92
CA GLY A 65 -2.54 2.37 -9.36
C GLY A 65 -1.33 2.50 -10.30
N ILE A 66 -0.29 3.27 -9.96
CA ILE A 66 0.85 3.56 -10.86
C ILE A 66 1.53 2.28 -11.38
N ARG A 67 1.85 1.32 -10.49
CA ARG A 67 2.49 0.05 -10.89
C ARG A 67 1.63 -0.77 -11.84
N CYS A 68 0.30 -0.67 -11.72
CA CYS A 68 -0.63 -1.37 -12.60
C CYS A 68 -0.59 -0.86 -14.04
N GLU A 69 -0.22 0.40 -14.28
CA GLU A 69 -0.09 0.92 -15.64
C GLU A 69 0.97 0.12 -16.42
N ILE A 70 2.13 -0.09 -15.79
CA ILE A 70 3.26 -0.83 -16.37
C ILE A 70 2.88 -2.28 -16.63
N PHE A 71 2.38 -3.00 -15.62
CA PHE A 71 2.03 -4.42 -15.77
C PHE A 71 0.85 -4.65 -16.71
N SER A 72 -0.08 -3.68 -16.81
CA SER A 72 -1.17 -3.78 -17.78
C SER A 72 -0.67 -3.77 -19.23
N ALA A 73 0.36 -2.99 -19.54
CA ALA A 73 0.97 -2.98 -20.86
C ALA A 73 1.67 -4.31 -21.16
N LYS A 74 2.42 -4.85 -20.19
CA LYS A 74 3.10 -6.15 -20.29
C LYS A 74 2.13 -7.29 -20.55
N LEU A 75 1.07 -7.42 -19.75
CA LEU A 75 0.09 -8.50 -19.90
C LEU A 75 -0.66 -8.45 -21.24
N LYS A 76 -0.99 -7.25 -21.71
CA LYS A 76 -1.58 -7.07 -23.05
C LYS A 76 -0.62 -7.47 -24.16
N ALA A 77 0.66 -7.11 -24.03
CA ALA A 77 1.70 -7.52 -24.98
C ALA A 77 1.89 -9.04 -24.99
N SER A 78 1.75 -9.70 -23.84
CA SER A 78 1.76 -11.17 -23.72
C SER A 78 0.50 -11.86 -24.25
N GLY A 79 -0.52 -11.09 -24.66
CA GLY A 79 -1.70 -11.59 -25.37
C GLY A 79 -3.00 -11.65 -24.56
N PHE A 80 -2.99 -11.34 -23.25
CA PHE A 80 -4.20 -11.36 -22.43
C PHE A 80 -5.20 -10.29 -22.89
N LYS A 81 -6.45 -10.70 -23.19
CA LYS A 81 -7.52 -9.81 -23.64
C LYS A 81 -8.19 -9.07 -22.49
N HIS A 82 -8.38 -9.76 -21.38
CA HIS A 82 -9.18 -9.29 -20.24
C HIS A 82 -8.28 -8.82 -19.10
N VAL A 83 -7.62 -7.67 -19.29
CA VAL A 83 -6.71 -7.07 -18.30
C VAL A 83 -7.36 -5.85 -17.65
N TYR A 84 -7.63 -5.95 -16.35
CA TYR A 84 -8.29 -4.91 -15.55
C TYR A 84 -7.38 -4.42 -14.44
N LYS A 85 -7.45 -3.12 -14.13
CA LYS A 85 -6.75 -2.51 -12.99
C LYS A 85 -7.76 -1.88 -12.04
N LEU A 86 -7.45 -1.93 -10.75
CA LEU A 86 -8.24 -1.22 -9.74
C LEU A 86 -8.05 0.29 -9.88
N GLN A 87 -9.10 0.99 -10.30
CA GLN A 87 -9.06 2.44 -10.51
C GLN A 87 -8.71 3.18 -9.21
N GLY A 88 -7.63 3.98 -9.24
CA GLY A 88 -7.13 4.68 -8.05
C GLY A 88 -6.43 3.80 -7.01
N GLY A 89 -6.27 2.50 -7.29
CA GLY A 89 -5.62 1.54 -6.40
C GLY A 89 -6.40 1.24 -5.12
N VAL A 90 -5.75 0.50 -4.21
CA VAL A 90 -6.38 0.06 -2.95
C VAL A 90 -6.69 1.23 -2.03
N GLN A 91 -5.90 2.30 -2.05
CA GLN A 91 -6.18 3.49 -1.24
C GLN A 91 -7.54 4.11 -1.60
N HIS A 92 -7.81 4.29 -2.91
CA HIS A 92 -9.10 4.79 -3.35
C HIS A 92 -10.22 3.82 -2.96
N TYR A 93 -10.01 2.53 -3.18
CA TYR A 93 -10.96 1.47 -2.79
C TYR A 93 -11.34 1.56 -1.31
N GLY A 94 -10.37 1.55 -0.39
CA GLY A 94 -10.62 1.65 1.06
C GLY A 94 -11.38 2.93 1.44
N ASN A 95 -11.00 4.07 0.85
CA ASN A 95 -11.69 5.34 1.08
C ASN A 95 -13.18 5.30 0.68
N THR A 96 -13.56 4.53 -0.34
CA THR A 96 -14.99 4.39 -0.71
C THR A 96 -15.83 3.65 0.34
N PHE A 97 -15.22 2.77 1.15
CA PHE A 97 -15.90 2.11 2.28
C PHE A 97 -15.92 3.00 3.53
N ALA A 98 -14.83 3.74 3.78
CA ALA A 98 -14.78 4.72 4.87
C ALA A 98 -15.74 5.92 4.66
N ALA A 99 -15.95 6.37 3.42
CA ALA A 99 -16.93 7.42 3.12
C ALA A 99 -18.38 6.97 3.41
N LYS A 100 -18.69 5.70 3.15
CA LYS A 100 -19.99 5.09 3.48
C LYS A 100 -20.22 5.00 5.00
N GLN A 101 -19.17 4.82 5.81
CA GLN A 101 -19.24 4.89 7.28
C GLN A 101 -19.70 6.25 7.77
N LYS A 102 -19.06 7.32 7.29
CA LYS A 102 -19.36 8.69 7.72
C LYS A 102 -20.76 9.14 7.32
N ALA A 103 -21.27 8.66 6.17
CA ALA A 103 -22.63 8.96 5.72
C ALA A 103 -23.73 8.20 6.51
N GLN A 104 -23.36 7.17 7.28
CA GLN A 104 -24.29 6.32 8.05
C GLN A 104 -24.24 6.60 9.56
N ALA A 105 -23.34 7.46 10.03
CA ALA A 105 -23.28 7.88 11.43
C ALA A 105 -24.47 8.81 11.77
N PRO A 106 -25.11 8.67 12.95
CA PRO A 106 -26.23 9.51 13.33
C PRO A 106 -25.80 10.98 13.41
N ALA A 107 -26.55 11.86 12.76
CA ALA A 107 -26.35 13.29 12.79
C ALA A 107 -26.57 13.82 14.21
N GLY A 108 -25.48 14.03 14.95
CA GLY A 108 -25.54 14.40 16.36
C GLY A 108 -24.33 15.20 16.82
N ALA A 109 -24.07 16.36 16.21
CA ALA A 109 -23.38 17.48 16.84
C ALA A 109 -23.64 18.75 16.00
N THR A 110 -24.50 19.61 16.51
CA THR A 110 -24.85 20.91 15.94
C THR A 110 -23.66 21.86 16.00
N ALA A 111 -23.17 22.30 14.84
CA ALA A 111 -22.38 23.52 14.72
C ALA A 111 -23.26 24.59 14.07
N LYS A 112 -23.42 25.71 14.78
CA LYS A 112 -24.28 26.84 14.42
C LYS A 112 -23.87 27.45 13.07
N GLU A 113 -24.87 27.67 12.23
CA GLU A 113 -24.79 28.58 11.09
C GLU A 113 -24.59 30.03 11.55
N SER A 114 -23.72 30.76 10.85
CA SER A 114 -23.81 32.21 10.71
C SER A 114 -23.66 32.57 9.23
N VAL A 115 -24.61 33.36 8.77
CA VAL A 115 -24.99 33.64 7.39
C VAL A 115 -24.31 34.92 6.86
N ARG A 116 -24.05 34.94 5.54
CA ARG A 116 -23.92 36.10 4.60
C ARG A 116 -22.64 36.94 4.61
N ASP A 117 -22.17 37.55 3.51
CA ASP A 117 -22.71 37.86 2.17
C ASP A 117 -21.53 38.12 1.20
N GLY A 118 -21.73 38.04 -0.13
CA GLY A 118 -20.82 38.71 -1.09
C GLY A 118 -20.77 38.16 -2.51
N ALA A 119 -21.47 38.83 -3.43
CA ALA A 119 -21.66 38.53 -4.83
C ALA A 119 -20.44 38.79 -5.75
N GLY A 120 -20.45 38.18 -6.95
CA GLY A 120 -19.60 38.56 -8.08
C GLY A 120 -19.94 37.79 -9.36
N ALA A 121 -20.62 38.46 -10.29
CA ALA A 121 -21.03 37.96 -11.60
C ALA A 121 -19.88 38.00 -12.64
N GLY A 122 -19.98 37.15 -13.67
CA GLY A 122 -19.13 37.20 -14.86
C GLY A 122 -19.56 36.17 -15.91
N ASP A 123 -20.37 36.63 -16.86
CA ASP A 123 -20.80 35.95 -18.09
C ASP A 123 -19.70 36.02 -19.18
N HIS A 124 -19.58 34.97 -20.01
CA HIS A 124 -19.50 35.07 -21.47
C HIS A 124 -19.47 33.68 -22.14
N GLY A 125 -20.37 33.49 -23.11
CA GLY A 125 -20.59 32.24 -23.84
C GLY A 125 -19.86 32.10 -25.18
N GLY A 126 -20.21 31.01 -25.89
CA GLY A 126 -19.96 30.76 -27.32
C GLY A 126 -19.11 29.50 -27.60
N THR A 127 -19.72 28.32 -27.79
CA THR A 127 -20.22 27.68 -29.04
C THR A 127 -19.29 26.63 -29.67
N THR A 128 -19.83 25.39 -29.70
CA THR A 128 -19.79 24.33 -30.73
C THR A 128 -18.45 23.78 -31.25
N ALA A 129 -18.22 22.49 -31.00
CA ALA A 129 -18.16 21.44 -32.05
C ALA A 129 -18.07 20.03 -31.43
N ALA A 130 -18.90 19.12 -31.92
CA ALA A 130 -18.74 17.67 -31.88
C ALA A 130 -19.04 17.16 -33.32
N PRO A 131 -18.87 15.88 -33.69
CA PRO A 131 -18.37 14.71 -32.94
C PRO A 131 -17.41 13.81 -33.77
N VAL A 132 -17.12 12.62 -33.23
CA VAL A 132 -16.80 11.30 -33.84
C VAL A 132 -15.53 10.68 -33.22
N SER A 133 -15.44 9.41 -32.83
CA SER A 133 -16.37 8.28 -32.68
C SER A 133 -15.55 7.13 -32.06
N SER A 134 -15.95 6.58 -30.92
CA SER A 134 -15.57 5.21 -30.50
C SER A 134 -16.38 4.77 -29.27
N ASP A 135 -17.70 4.89 -29.34
CA ASP A 135 -18.59 4.74 -28.17
C ASP A 135 -18.89 3.28 -27.79
N ALA A 136 -18.71 2.30 -28.67
CA ALA A 136 -19.09 0.91 -28.38
C ALA A 136 -18.19 0.20 -27.33
N LYS A 137 -16.89 0.53 -27.25
CA LYS A 137 -15.98 -0.11 -26.27
C LYS A 137 -16.00 0.56 -24.90
N LYS A 138 -16.49 1.79 -24.83
CA LYS A 138 -16.62 2.57 -23.59
C LYS A 138 -17.91 2.18 -22.86
N GLU A 139 -19.00 1.97 -23.60
CA GLU A 139 -20.29 1.52 -23.04
C GLU A 139 -20.22 0.13 -22.41
N GLU A 140 -19.46 -0.81 -22.98
CA GLU A 140 -19.31 -2.16 -22.41
C GLU A 140 -18.49 -2.15 -21.09
N GLN A 141 -17.50 -1.25 -20.99
CA GLN A 141 -16.73 -1.01 -19.76
C GLN A 141 -17.55 -0.23 -18.71
N GLU A 142 -18.39 0.72 -19.13
CA GLU A 142 -19.30 1.46 -18.25
C GLU A 142 -20.46 0.61 -17.75
N GLN A 143 -21.01 -0.28 -18.59
CA GLN A 143 -22.07 -1.22 -18.22
C GLN A 143 -21.55 -2.32 -17.30
N ALA A 144 -20.30 -2.78 -17.47
CA ALA A 144 -19.66 -3.71 -16.53
C ALA A 144 -19.36 -3.05 -15.16
N ALA A 145 -18.96 -1.77 -15.16
CA ALA A 145 -18.77 -0.99 -13.94
C ALA A 145 -20.11 -0.67 -13.24
N ALA A 146 -21.16 -0.35 -14.00
CA ALA A 146 -22.51 -0.13 -13.51
C ALA A 146 -23.17 -1.42 -12.99
N SER A 147 -22.91 -2.55 -13.65
CA SER A 147 -23.32 -3.90 -13.23
C SER A 147 -22.62 -4.32 -11.93
N ALA A 148 -21.32 -4.04 -11.77
CA ALA A 148 -20.61 -4.27 -10.51
C ALA A 148 -21.13 -3.37 -9.38
N ALA A 149 -21.47 -2.12 -9.68
CA ALA A 149 -22.11 -1.21 -8.74
C ALA A 149 -23.56 -1.60 -8.40
N ALA A 150 -24.28 -2.28 -9.31
CA ALA A 150 -25.63 -2.78 -9.11
C ALA A 150 -25.67 -4.12 -8.34
N ALA A 151 -24.73 -5.03 -8.59
CA ALA A 151 -24.59 -6.27 -7.82
C ALA A 151 -24.24 -6.00 -6.35
N LEU A 152 -23.49 -4.93 -6.07
CA LEU A 152 -23.26 -4.43 -4.70
C LEU A 152 -24.52 -3.84 -4.04
N LYS A 153 -25.55 -3.48 -4.80
CA LYS A 153 -26.83 -2.98 -4.29
C LYS A 153 -27.87 -4.08 -4.08
N SER A 154 -27.72 -5.26 -4.66
CA SER A 154 -28.71 -6.36 -4.52
C SER A 154 -28.45 -7.29 -3.34
N SER A 155 -27.27 -7.24 -2.72
CA SER A 155 -26.95 -8.00 -1.49
C SER A 155 -27.33 -7.26 -0.20
N SER A 156 -28.00 -6.12 -0.29
CA SER A 156 -28.29 -5.21 0.83
C SER A 156 -29.56 -5.57 1.60
N LYS A 157 -29.60 -6.75 2.24
CA LYS A 157 -30.56 -6.94 3.34
C LYS A 157 -29.96 -7.21 4.71
N ASP A 158 -28.69 -7.60 4.81
CA ASP A 158 -28.07 -7.93 6.11
C ASP A 158 -26.65 -7.34 6.30
N ALA A 159 -26.40 -6.09 5.89
CA ALA A 159 -25.10 -5.44 6.08
C ALA A 159 -25.16 -4.31 7.11
N GLN A 160 -25.23 -4.69 8.39
CA GLN A 160 -24.66 -3.86 9.46
C GLN A 160 -23.13 -3.96 9.34
N GLY A 161 -22.45 -2.91 8.90
CA GLY A 161 -20.97 -2.83 8.92
C GLY A 161 -20.31 -2.72 7.55
N SER A 162 -19.95 -1.51 7.20
CA SER A 162 -19.26 -0.98 6.02
C SER A 162 -17.78 -1.41 5.85
N VAL A 163 -17.53 -2.71 5.82
CA VAL A 163 -16.19 -3.29 5.60
C VAL A 163 -16.19 -3.97 4.24
N SER A 164 -15.06 -3.92 3.53
CA SER A 164 -14.93 -4.69 2.29
C SER A 164 -14.97 -6.19 2.61
N PRO A 165 -15.81 -7.00 1.93
CA PRO A 165 -15.76 -8.45 2.11
C PRO A 165 -14.56 -9.10 1.41
N PHE A 166 -13.87 -8.37 0.52
CA PHE A 166 -12.81 -8.92 -0.34
C PHE A 166 -11.39 -8.54 0.12
N TRP A 167 -11.23 -7.42 0.81
CA TRP A 167 -9.93 -6.99 1.33
C TRP A 167 -9.71 -7.54 2.74
N LYS A 168 -8.48 -7.99 3.00
CA LYS A 168 -8.06 -8.59 4.27
C LYS A 168 -6.87 -7.81 4.83
N GLY A 169 -6.84 -7.57 6.14
CA GLY A 169 -5.72 -6.89 6.79
C GLY A 169 -5.65 -5.38 6.56
N SER A 170 -4.48 -4.84 6.87
CA SER A 170 -4.17 -3.42 6.75
C SER A 170 -3.54 -3.08 5.40
N LEU A 171 -3.76 -1.86 4.89
CA LEU A 171 -3.12 -1.40 3.66
C LEU A 171 -1.80 -0.71 3.96
N PHE A 172 -0.68 -1.24 3.45
CA PHE A 172 0.60 -0.54 3.53
C PHE A 172 0.57 0.79 2.77
N VAL A 173 1.09 1.87 3.37
CA VAL A 173 1.24 3.19 2.75
C VAL A 173 2.65 3.75 2.94
N PHE A 174 3.14 4.44 1.92
CA PHE A 174 4.51 4.98 1.87
C PHE A 174 4.60 6.37 2.53
N ASP A 175 4.07 6.48 3.75
CA ASP A 175 4.19 7.66 4.59
C ASP A 175 4.30 7.25 6.07
N ARG A 176 4.38 8.22 6.97
CA ARG A 176 4.61 8.00 8.41
C ARG A 176 3.56 7.12 9.10
N ARG A 177 2.41 6.90 8.49
CA ARG A 177 1.38 6.03 9.04
C ARG A 177 1.78 4.56 8.94
N ASN A 178 2.66 4.19 8.00
CA ASN A 178 3.02 2.83 7.57
C ASN A 178 1.87 1.98 7.03
N LYS A 179 0.71 2.10 7.65
CA LYS A 179 -0.49 1.37 7.33
C LYS A 179 -1.70 2.27 7.44
N MET A 180 -2.72 1.92 6.67
CA MET A 180 -4.05 2.48 6.72
C MET A 180 -5.01 1.35 7.12
N ASP A 181 -5.85 1.66 8.09
CA ASP A 181 -6.99 0.80 8.45
C ASP A 181 -8.00 0.76 7.31
N MET A 182 -8.44 -0.45 6.98
CA MET A 182 -9.39 -0.74 5.90
C MET A 182 -10.79 -1.07 6.45
N GLY A 183 -11.00 -0.86 7.75
CA GLY A 183 -12.23 -1.11 8.50
C GLY A 183 -12.40 -2.56 8.94
N SER A 184 -11.36 -3.41 8.82
CA SER A 184 -11.41 -4.83 9.18
C SER A 184 -10.55 -5.08 10.41
N ASP A 185 -11.10 -5.78 11.40
CA ASP A 185 -10.37 -6.25 12.59
C ASP A 185 -9.47 -7.46 12.28
N GLU A 186 -9.52 -7.98 11.05
CA GLU A 186 -8.74 -9.14 10.63
C GLU A 186 -7.26 -8.81 10.48
N VAL A 187 -6.40 -9.47 11.27
CA VAL A 187 -4.95 -9.38 11.15
C VAL A 187 -4.42 -10.59 10.37
N VAL A 188 -3.96 -10.35 9.14
CA VAL A 188 -3.47 -11.41 8.24
C VAL A 188 -1.94 -11.52 8.15
N GLY A 189 -1.24 -10.56 8.76
CA GLY A 189 0.21 -10.57 8.82
C GLY A 189 0.74 -11.49 9.90
N THR A 190 1.95 -11.99 9.70
CA THR A 190 2.61 -12.94 10.61
C THR A 190 3.95 -12.39 11.05
N CYS A 191 4.24 -12.54 12.34
CA CYS A 191 5.49 -12.11 12.93
C CYS A 191 6.64 -12.94 12.34
N LEU A 192 7.68 -12.28 11.84
CA LEU A 192 8.87 -12.92 11.27
C LEU A 192 9.56 -13.87 12.28
N HIS A 193 9.50 -13.54 13.58
CA HIS A 193 10.25 -14.27 14.60
C HIS A 193 9.50 -15.46 15.20
N CYS A 194 8.16 -15.38 15.33
CA CYS A 194 7.37 -16.42 16.01
C CYS A 194 6.17 -16.93 15.22
N GLY A 195 5.87 -16.34 14.05
CA GLY A 195 4.70 -16.69 13.24
C GLY A 195 3.36 -16.18 13.77
N GLY A 196 3.31 -15.60 14.97
CA GLY A 196 2.07 -15.07 15.57
C GLY A 196 1.48 -13.91 14.77
N ALA A 197 0.15 -13.72 14.86
CA ALA A 197 -0.56 -12.67 14.12
C ALA A 197 -0.06 -11.27 14.52
N THR A 198 0.21 -10.43 13.51
CA THR A 198 0.57 -9.02 13.71
C THR A 198 0.43 -8.22 12.42
N ASP A 199 0.16 -6.93 12.58
CA ASP A 199 0.15 -5.93 11.51
C ASP A 199 1.15 -4.79 11.81
N ALA A 200 2.08 -5.04 12.74
CA ALA A 200 3.17 -4.12 13.08
C ALA A 200 4.30 -4.32 12.08
N ILE A 201 4.58 -3.29 11.28
CA ILE A 201 5.58 -3.33 10.21
C ILE A 201 6.51 -2.12 10.30
N PHE A 202 7.81 -2.36 10.16
CA PHE A 202 8.86 -1.34 10.17
C PHE A 202 10.11 -1.85 9.44
N ASN A 203 11.10 -0.97 9.23
CA ASN A 203 12.36 -1.36 8.60
C ASN A 203 13.29 -2.00 9.63
N CYS A 204 14.04 -3.03 9.20
CA CYS A 204 15.13 -3.59 9.98
C CYS A 204 16.12 -2.50 10.40
N GLY A 205 16.53 -2.51 11.67
CA GLY A 205 17.50 -1.57 12.22
C GLY A 205 18.88 -1.61 11.57
N ASN A 206 19.25 -2.69 10.86
CA ASN A 206 20.46 -2.73 10.04
C ASN A 206 20.25 -1.87 8.78
N VAL A 207 21.09 -0.85 8.60
CA VAL A 207 21.00 0.12 7.50
C VAL A 207 21.26 -0.52 6.15
N ASP A 208 22.19 -1.49 6.08
CA ASP A 208 22.51 -2.19 4.84
C ASP A 208 21.39 -3.15 4.43
N CYS A 209 20.72 -3.75 5.41
CA CYS A 209 19.58 -4.63 5.15
C CYS A 209 18.33 -3.83 4.80
N ASN A 210 17.94 -2.90 5.67
CA ASN A 210 16.77 -2.03 5.56
C ASN A 210 15.43 -2.71 5.22
N LYS A 211 15.34 -4.04 5.34
CA LYS A 211 14.18 -4.83 4.96
C LYS A 211 12.95 -4.45 5.78
N MET A 212 11.81 -4.27 5.12
CA MET A 212 10.52 -4.16 5.79
C MET A 212 10.06 -5.54 6.28
N HIS A 213 9.71 -5.64 7.56
CA HIS A 213 9.29 -6.90 8.16
C HIS A 213 8.25 -6.69 9.26
N LEU A 214 7.45 -7.74 9.50
CA LEU A 214 6.42 -7.74 10.53
C LEU A 214 6.92 -8.35 11.84
N VAL A 215 6.64 -7.70 12.97
CA VAL A 215 7.09 -8.14 14.29
C VAL A 215 6.01 -7.86 15.34
N CYS A 216 5.57 -8.90 16.05
CA CYS A 216 4.57 -8.75 17.10
C CYS A 216 5.14 -8.09 18.37
N HIS A 217 4.26 -7.56 19.22
CA HIS A 217 4.63 -6.87 20.46
C HIS A 217 5.48 -7.74 21.41
N ASN A 218 5.32 -9.07 21.39
CA ASN A 218 6.12 -9.98 22.22
C ASN A 218 7.56 -10.15 21.72
N CYS A 219 7.74 -10.17 20.40
CA CYS A 219 9.07 -10.34 19.79
C CYS A 219 9.81 -9.03 19.63
N LEU A 220 9.12 -7.88 19.68
CA LEU A 220 9.75 -6.57 19.49
C LEU A 220 10.84 -6.27 20.54
N PRO A 221 10.63 -6.52 21.86
CA PRO A 221 11.69 -6.40 22.87
C PRO A 221 12.90 -7.29 22.62
N GLN A 222 12.69 -8.49 22.08
CA GLN A 222 13.72 -9.52 21.93
C GLN A 222 14.55 -9.29 20.66
N SER A 223 13.87 -8.97 19.55
CA SER A 223 14.48 -8.71 18.25
C SER A 223 15.12 -7.34 18.15
N GLN A 224 14.75 -6.41 19.04
CA GLN A 224 15.26 -5.03 19.06
C GLN A 224 15.12 -4.32 17.70
N GLY A 225 14.08 -4.65 16.94
CA GLY A 225 13.84 -4.07 15.61
C GLY A 225 14.74 -4.62 14.49
N TYR A 226 15.44 -5.74 14.70
CA TYR A 226 16.25 -6.40 13.67
C TYR A 226 15.53 -7.64 13.12
N CYS A 227 15.62 -7.87 11.81
CA CYS A 227 14.99 -9.02 11.17
C CYS A 227 15.71 -10.35 11.44
N SER A 228 16.95 -10.33 11.91
CA SER A 228 17.76 -11.52 12.19
C SER A 228 18.85 -11.21 13.21
N GLN A 229 19.44 -12.28 13.77
CA GLN A 229 20.60 -12.16 14.66
C GLN A 229 21.84 -11.61 13.93
N GLU A 230 22.00 -11.91 12.65
CA GLU A 230 23.05 -11.31 11.83
C GLU A 230 22.89 -9.79 11.74
N CYS A 231 21.67 -9.31 11.50
CA CYS A 231 21.38 -7.88 11.47
C CYS A 231 21.56 -7.21 12.84
N SER A 232 21.31 -7.94 13.94
CA SER A 232 21.45 -7.39 15.29
C SER A 232 22.90 -7.15 15.69
N VAL A 233 23.88 -7.76 15.01
CA VAL A 233 25.32 -7.55 15.24
C VAL A 233 26.04 -6.87 14.08
N ALA A 234 25.29 -6.42 13.06
CA ALA A 234 25.86 -5.77 11.88
C ALA A 234 26.64 -4.49 12.24
N PRO A 235 27.68 -4.11 11.45
CA PRO A 235 28.44 -2.89 11.72
C PRO A 235 27.60 -1.61 11.59
N ARG A 236 26.74 -1.53 10.57
CA ARG A 236 25.92 -0.35 10.25
C ARG A 236 24.49 -0.51 10.79
N ARG A 237 24.31 -0.34 12.10
CA ARG A 237 23.01 -0.39 12.77
C ARG A 237 22.53 1.01 13.15
N ARG A 238 21.22 1.25 13.03
CA ARG A 238 20.58 2.47 13.52
C ARG A 238 20.66 2.52 15.05
N PRO A 239 20.90 3.70 15.66
CA PRO A 239 20.82 3.85 17.11
C PRO A 239 19.35 3.83 17.51
N LEU A 240 18.86 2.66 17.92
CA LEU A 240 17.52 2.50 18.47
C LEU A 240 17.65 2.51 20.01
N PRO A 241 17.12 3.51 20.73
CA PRO A 241 17.19 3.57 22.20
C PRO A 241 16.22 2.58 22.85
N LEU A 242 16.22 1.34 22.39
CA LEU A 242 15.21 0.34 22.76
C LEU A 242 15.37 -0.12 24.20
N ALA A 243 16.57 -0.12 24.76
CA ALA A 243 16.77 -0.46 26.17
C ALA A 243 16.01 0.52 27.09
N ASP A 244 16.12 1.83 26.82
CA ASP A 244 15.43 2.88 27.59
C ASP A 244 13.91 2.82 27.35
N LEU A 245 13.50 2.70 26.08
CA LEU A 245 12.08 2.56 25.73
C LEU A 245 11.46 1.28 26.29
N LEU A 246 12.23 0.20 26.43
CA LEU A 246 11.77 -1.05 27.04
C LEU A 246 11.58 -0.89 28.55
N ALA A 247 12.51 -0.21 29.22
CA ALA A 247 12.41 0.10 30.64
C ALA A 247 11.19 0.98 30.96
N GLU A 248 10.80 1.85 30.02
CA GLU A 248 9.63 2.73 30.13
C GLU A 248 8.32 2.09 29.61
N GLY A 249 8.36 0.88 29.05
CA GLY A 249 7.19 0.21 28.46
C GLY A 249 6.68 0.88 27.16
N GLN A 250 7.52 1.65 26.47
CA GLN A 250 7.19 2.46 25.30
C GLN A 250 7.65 1.86 23.96
N VAL A 251 8.16 0.63 23.93
CA VAL A 251 8.50 -0.02 22.65
C VAL A 251 7.23 -0.47 21.94
N THR A 252 6.72 0.41 21.08
CA THR A 252 5.66 0.11 20.13
C THR A 252 6.19 0.05 18.70
N ALA A 253 5.41 -0.55 17.80
CA ALA A 253 5.75 -0.60 16.38
C ALA A 253 5.89 0.80 15.77
N GLU A 254 5.07 1.76 16.21
CA GLU A 254 5.08 3.15 15.76
C GLU A 254 6.38 3.86 16.16
N VAL A 255 6.88 3.59 17.38
CA VAL A 255 8.15 4.13 17.84
C VAL A 255 9.30 3.57 17.00
N VAL A 256 9.34 2.25 16.81
CA VAL A 256 10.40 1.61 15.99
C VAL A 256 10.31 2.05 14.52
N ALA A 257 9.11 2.16 13.95
CA ALA A 257 8.89 2.71 12.62
C ALA A 257 9.44 4.14 12.52
N SER A 258 9.12 5.01 13.48
CA SER A 258 9.57 6.40 13.49
C SER A 258 11.10 6.52 13.56
N LEU A 259 11.76 5.61 14.30
CA LEU A 259 13.22 5.58 14.42
C LEU A 259 13.91 5.03 13.17
N THR A 260 13.26 4.09 12.47
CA THR A 260 13.85 3.38 11.34
C THR A 260 13.63 4.07 9.99
N GLN A 261 12.60 4.93 9.89
CA GLN A 261 12.22 5.67 8.68
C GLN A 261 12.76 7.10 8.60
N GLY A 262 13.57 7.48 9.59
CA GLY A 262 14.10 8.83 9.69
C GLY A 262 13.15 9.77 10.44
N PRO A 263 13.71 10.81 11.08
CA PRO A 263 12.96 11.69 11.96
C PRO A 263 12.05 12.63 11.15
N PRO A 264 11.16 13.37 11.84
CA PRO A 264 10.61 14.67 11.47
C PRO A 264 11.14 15.34 10.19
N PRO A 265 10.35 15.82 9.18
CA PRO A 265 10.90 16.87 8.33
C PRO A 265 11.41 18.03 9.22
N GLY A 266 12.64 18.48 9.00
CA GLY A 266 13.28 19.50 9.83
C GLY A 266 14.08 18.99 11.03
N MET A 267 14.07 17.69 11.33
CA MET A 267 14.95 17.08 12.34
C MET A 267 16.17 16.44 11.69
N ARG A 268 17.31 16.46 12.41
CA ARG A 268 18.55 15.82 11.96
C ARG A 268 18.36 14.31 11.99
N ASP A 269 18.47 13.67 10.83
CA ASP A 269 18.47 12.21 10.73
C ASP A 269 19.84 11.67 11.11
N PRO A 270 19.99 10.99 12.27
CA PRO A 270 21.27 10.42 12.69
C PRO A 270 21.73 9.29 11.77
N ASN A 271 20.85 8.77 10.91
CA ASN A 271 21.14 7.70 9.95
C ASN A 271 21.30 8.20 8.51
N LYS A 272 21.04 9.49 8.24
CA LYS A 272 21.25 10.07 6.92
C LYS A 272 22.74 10.29 6.72
N LEU A 273 23.28 9.58 5.74
CA LEU A 273 24.67 9.75 5.32
C LEU A 273 24.90 11.21 4.94
N SER A 274 25.81 11.85 5.65
CA SER A 274 26.35 13.14 5.27
C SER A 274 27.02 12.97 3.91
N THR A 275 26.46 13.62 2.89
CA THR A 275 27.12 13.77 1.59
C THR A 275 28.24 14.82 1.64
N THR A 276 28.40 15.47 2.80
CA THR A 276 29.47 16.43 3.06
C THR A 276 30.77 15.68 3.31
N LYS A 277 31.70 15.80 2.36
CA LYS A 277 33.02 15.20 2.44
C LYS A 277 33.80 15.75 3.65
N PRO A 278 34.29 14.90 4.58
CA PRO A 278 35.20 15.32 5.63
C PRO A 278 36.47 15.97 5.05
N HIS A 279 37.04 16.96 5.74
CA HIS A 279 38.23 17.66 5.25
C HIS A 279 39.42 16.71 5.03
N CYS A 280 39.57 15.71 5.89
CA CYS A 280 40.67 14.74 5.91
C CYS A 280 40.62 13.66 4.81
N ILE A 281 39.53 13.52 4.05
CA ILE A 281 39.39 12.46 3.03
C ILE A 281 39.44 13.07 1.63
N PRO A 282 40.33 12.65 0.72
CA PRO A 282 40.34 13.12 -0.66
C PRO A 282 39.00 12.85 -1.38
N ARG A 283 38.59 13.74 -2.29
CA ARG A 283 37.27 13.64 -2.97
C ARG A 283 37.07 12.32 -3.72
N LYS A 284 38.13 11.81 -4.36
CA LYS A 284 38.14 10.54 -5.10
C LYS A 284 37.95 9.31 -4.22
N ASP A 285 38.30 9.43 -2.94
CA ASP A 285 38.24 8.33 -1.96
C ASP A 285 37.01 8.48 -1.04
N PHE A 286 36.24 9.57 -1.18
CA PHE A 286 35.04 9.80 -0.39
C PHE A 286 33.87 8.97 -0.89
N ASN A 287 33.61 7.90 -0.16
CA ASN A 287 32.34 7.19 -0.21
C ASN A 287 31.43 7.67 0.94
N ALA A 288 30.24 8.20 0.62
CA ALA A 288 29.27 8.63 1.63
C ALA A 288 28.76 7.47 2.49
N ASP A 289 28.71 6.25 1.96
CA ASP A 289 28.34 5.04 2.73
C ASP A 289 29.38 4.65 3.77
N ILE A 290 30.65 5.00 3.55
CA ILE A 290 31.75 4.66 4.46
C ILE A 290 32.05 5.83 5.40
N HIS A 291 31.98 7.06 4.88
CA HIS A 291 32.49 8.27 5.56
C HIS A 291 31.39 9.28 5.91
N GLY A 292 30.14 9.03 5.56
CA GLY A 292 29.00 9.93 5.78
C GLY A 292 28.37 9.80 7.16
N PHE A 293 28.80 8.86 8.00
CA PHE A 293 28.39 8.79 9.39
C PHE A 293 29.10 9.90 10.17
N GLN A 294 28.35 10.92 10.61
CA GLN A 294 28.81 11.99 11.51
C GLN A 294 28.05 11.95 12.82
#